data_AF-A0AAU9XUW1-F1
#
_entry.id   AF-A0AAU9XUW1-F1
#
_cell.length_a   1.000
_cell.length_b   1.000
_cell.length_c   1.000
_cell.angle_alpha   90.00
_cell.angle_beta   90.00
_cell.angle_gamma   90.00
#
_symmetry.space_group_name_H-M   'P 1'
#
loop_
_entity.id
_entity.type
_entity.pdbx_description
1 polymer ?
#
loop_
_entity_poly.entity_id
_entity_poly.type
_entity_poly.pdbx_seq_one_letter_code
_entity_poly.pdbx_strand_id
1 'polypeptide(L)'
;MNNLAMLLAFVDEKLVGLQACFIVDEGQTFVRQAMRFAPDLQGRGLSRKLSQAMDAYVRKNFPSVRRLRFTNYVYREYSSATKMVLELDKLGYRVEHLPLDPHMPCSMKNSELVSCTKKYFSEVILSRAFSHKLFPLNVVIVDWCPFEALCSNIDYILQDDDLLLTERCNEYEMPRSFSFGRLSPKAKVTEWIVSVYTDDPRLF
;
A
#
# COMPACT_ATOMS: atom_id res chain seq x y z
N MET A 1 -3.29 9.42 -18.34
CA MET A 1 -4.04 8.16 -18.59
C MET A 1 -4.79 7.81 -17.32
N ASN A 2 -5.99 7.22 -17.42
CA ASN A 2 -6.68 6.73 -16.25
C ASN A 2 -6.05 5.39 -15.87
N ASN A 3 -5.30 5.35 -14.76
CA ASN A 3 -4.53 4.17 -14.35
C ASN A 3 -5.38 3.15 -13.59
N LEU A 4 -6.63 3.49 -13.29
CA LEU A 4 -7.60 2.62 -12.63
C LEU A 4 -8.50 1.95 -13.68
N ALA A 5 -8.52 0.62 -13.68
CA ALA A 5 -9.49 -0.17 -14.41
C ALA A 5 -10.43 -0.90 -13.43
N MET A 6 -11.70 -0.99 -13.78
CA MET A 6 -12.71 -1.71 -13.01
C MET A 6 -13.44 -2.71 -13.90
N LEU A 7 -13.54 -3.95 -13.42
CA LEU A 7 -14.42 -4.96 -14.00
C LEU A 7 -15.63 -5.17 -13.10
N LEU A 8 -16.79 -5.20 -13.73
CA LEU A 8 -18.07 -5.47 -13.10
C LEU A 8 -18.57 -6.84 -13.56
N ALA A 9 -19.13 -7.62 -12.64
CA ALA A 9 -19.73 -8.91 -12.93
C ALA A 9 -21.25 -8.82 -12.78
N PHE A 10 -21.98 -9.34 -13.77
CA PHE A 10 -23.44 -9.35 -13.78
C PHE A 10 -23.99 -10.78 -13.87
N VAL A 11 -25.11 -11.03 -13.21
CA VAL A 11 -25.96 -12.24 -13.35
C VAL A 11 -27.39 -11.74 -13.49
N ASP A 12 -28.07 -12.14 -14.57
CA ASP A 12 -29.44 -11.71 -14.87
C ASP A 12 -29.61 -10.17 -14.76
N GLU A 13 -28.70 -9.42 -15.38
CA GLU A 13 -28.61 -7.94 -15.34
C GLU A 13 -28.36 -7.32 -13.96
N LYS A 14 -28.16 -8.12 -12.90
CA LYS A 14 -27.84 -7.63 -11.56
C LYS A 14 -26.34 -7.60 -11.34
N LEU A 15 -25.83 -6.48 -10.82
CA LEU A 15 -24.43 -6.35 -10.42
C LEU A 15 -24.16 -7.27 -9.21
N VAL A 16 -23.31 -8.26 -9.41
CA VAL A 16 -22.98 -9.28 -8.41
C VAL A 16 -21.54 -9.21 -7.92
N GLY A 17 -20.67 -8.46 -8.60
CA GLY A 17 -19.28 -8.34 -8.19
C GLY A 17 -18.51 -7.24 -8.89
N LEU A 18 -17.39 -6.89 -8.29
CA LEU A 18 -16.46 -5.85 -8.71
C LEU A 18 -15.04 -6.32 -8.47
N GLN A 19 -14.14 -5.95 -9.37
CA GLN A 19 -12.71 -5.96 -9.12
C GLN A 19 -12.06 -4.71 -9.70
N ALA A 20 -11.27 -4.02 -8.88
CA ALA A 20 -10.48 -2.88 -9.31
C ALA A 20 -9.02 -3.26 -9.52
N CYS A 21 -8.36 -2.48 -10.35
CA CYS A 21 -7.03 -2.73 -10.88
C CYS A 21 -6.33 -1.39 -11.06
N PHE A 22 -5.11 -1.26 -10.55
CA PHE A 22 -4.32 -0.05 -10.68
C PHE A 22 -3.01 -0.33 -11.41
N ILE A 23 -2.76 0.38 -12.49
CA ILE A 23 -1.56 0.26 -13.32
C ILE A 23 -0.56 1.32 -12.86
N VAL A 24 0.57 0.89 -12.33
CA VAL A 24 1.57 1.73 -11.64
C VAL A 24 2.98 1.35 -12.08
N ASP A 25 3.98 2.01 -11.51
CA ASP A 25 5.40 1.76 -11.80
C ASP A 25 5.66 1.89 -13.31
N GLU A 26 5.29 3.03 -13.89
CA GLU A 26 5.49 3.32 -15.31
C GLU A 26 4.81 2.29 -16.24
N GLY A 27 3.68 1.75 -15.80
CA GLY A 27 2.91 0.77 -16.56
C GLY A 27 3.46 -0.66 -16.51
N GLN A 28 4.44 -0.93 -15.64
CA GLN A 28 5.06 -2.25 -15.50
C GLN A 28 4.38 -3.13 -14.45
N THR A 29 3.59 -2.53 -13.55
CA THR A 29 2.98 -3.24 -12.43
C THR A 29 1.47 -3.08 -12.42
N PHE A 30 0.77 -4.21 -12.27
CA PHE A 30 -0.64 -4.28 -11.99
C PHE A 30 -0.86 -4.55 -10.50
N VAL A 31 -1.51 -3.62 -9.81
CA VAL A 31 -1.98 -3.81 -8.43
C VAL A 31 -3.44 -4.23 -8.44
N ARG A 32 -3.73 -5.38 -7.85
CA ARG A 32 -5.10 -5.88 -7.68
C ARG A 32 -5.72 -5.34 -6.39
N GLN A 33 -6.89 -4.69 -6.50
CA GLN A 33 -7.58 -4.09 -5.36
C GLN A 33 -9.10 -4.34 -5.37
N ALA A 34 -9.71 -4.03 -4.22
CA ALA A 34 -11.17 -3.85 -4.05
C ALA A 34 -12.06 -4.94 -4.65
N MET A 35 -11.70 -6.22 -4.50
CA MET A 35 -12.59 -7.31 -4.89
C MET A 35 -13.78 -7.40 -3.93
N ARG A 36 -14.99 -7.36 -4.48
CA ARG A 36 -16.25 -7.47 -3.74
C ARG A 36 -17.24 -8.34 -4.51
N PHE A 37 -18.06 -9.08 -3.78
CA PHE A 37 -19.17 -9.86 -4.33
C PHE A 37 -20.41 -9.66 -3.49
N ALA A 38 -21.57 -9.83 -4.10
CA ALA A 38 -22.83 -9.92 -3.39
C ALA A 38 -22.76 -11.07 -2.35
N PRO A 39 -23.20 -10.85 -1.09
CA PRO A 39 -23.01 -11.82 -0.01
C PRO A 39 -23.59 -13.21 -0.29
N ASP A 40 -24.71 -13.27 -1.01
CA ASP A 40 -25.45 -14.46 -1.43
C ASP A 40 -24.70 -15.35 -2.45
N LEU A 41 -23.62 -14.84 -3.04
CA LEU A 41 -22.83 -15.51 -4.06
C LEU A 41 -21.41 -15.89 -3.61
N GLN A 42 -21.11 -15.72 -2.32
CA GLN A 42 -19.85 -16.19 -1.74
C GLN A 42 -19.73 -17.73 -1.84
N GLY A 43 -18.50 -18.24 -1.92
CA GLY A 43 -18.22 -19.68 -2.01
C GLY A 43 -18.48 -20.33 -3.37
N ARG A 44 -18.96 -19.59 -4.38
CA ARG A 44 -19.28 -20.14 -5.72
C ARG A 44 -18.15 -20.01 -6.77
N GLY A 45 -16.93 -19.70 -6.32
CA GLY A 45 -15.76 -19.54 -7.22
C GLY A 45 -15.77 -18.31 -8.12
N LEU A 46 -16.64 -17.32 -7.87
CA LEU A 46 -16.72 -16.07 -8.65
C LEU A 46 -15.44 -15.24 -8.57
N SER A 47 -14.75 -15.25 -7.43
CA SER A 47 -13.46 -14.58 -7.23
C SER A 47 -12.41 -15.00 -8.26
N ARG A 48 -12.33 -16.30 -8.53
CA ARG A 48 -11.41 -16.87 -9.51
C ARG A 48 -11.76 -16.43 -10.93
N LYS A 49 -13.04 -16.53 -11.33
CA LYS A 49 -13.50 -16.15 -12.68
C LYS A 49 -13.23 -14.67 -12.94
N LEU A 50 -13.57 -13.80 -11.99
CA LEU A 50 -13.36 -12.36 -12.13
C LEU A 50 -11.86 -12.02 -12.18
N SER A 51 -11.03 -12.67 -11.36
CA SER A 51 -9.57 -12.49 -11.40
C SER A 51 -8.97 -12.91 -12.74
N GLN A 52 -9.42 -14.03 -13.31
CA GLN A 52 -8.97 -14.49 -14.63
C GLN A 52 -9.41 -13.53 -15.75
N ALA A 53 -10.63 -13.00 -15.68
CA ALA A 53 -11.11 -12.00 -16.62
C ALA A 53 -10.28 -10.70 -16.54
N MET A 54 -9.98 -10.25 -15.31
CA MET A 54 -9.10 -9.09 -15.09
C MET A 54 -7.68 -9.35 -15.61
N ASP A 55 -7.10 -10.53 -15.37
CA ASP A 55 -5.78 -10.88 -15.90
C ASP A 55 -5.77 -10.86 -17.43
N ALA A 56 -6.82 -11.40 -18.08
CA ALA A 56 -6.95 -11.36 -19.53
C ALA A 56 -7.09 -9.92 -20.06
N TYR A 57 -7.89 -9.10 -19.39
CA TYR A 57 -8.02 -7.67 -19.71
C TYR A 57 -6.68 -6.94 -19.58
N VAL A 58 -5.95 -7.14 -18.48
CA VAL A 58 -4.65 -6.48 -18.26
C VAL A 58 -3.63 -6.91 -19.31
N ARG A 59 -3.50 -8.22 -19.59
CA ARG A 59 -2.58 -8.73 -20.62
C ARG A 59 -2.86 -8.15 -22.00
N LYS A 60 -4.14 -7.96 -22.34
CA LYS A 60 -4.56 -7.41 -23.63
C LYS A 60 -4.31 -5.91 -23.75
N ASN A 61 -4.63 -5.14 -22.72
CA ASN A 61 -4.66 -3.68 -22.79
C ASN A 61 -3.39 -3.00 -22.26
N PHE A 62 -2.61 -3.70 -21.44
CA PHE A 62 -1.37 -3.19 -20.85
C PHE A 62 -0.23 -4.19 -21.06
N PRO A 63 0.25 -4.36 -22.31
CA PRO A 63 1.28 -5.36 -22.65
C PRO A 63 2.64 -5.09 -21.98
N SER A 64 2.86 -3.89 -21.46
CA SER A 64 4.04 -3.52 -20.67
C SER A 64 4.04 -4.10 -19.27
N VAL A 65 2.89 -4.57 -18.76
CA VAL A 65 2.79 -5.10 -17.40
C VAL A 65 3.54 -6.43 -17.29
N ARG A 66 4.45 -6.48 -16.32
CA ARG A 66 5.29 -7.65 -16.02
C ARG A 66 5.10 -8.19 -14.62
N ARG A 67 4.48 -7.40 -13.73
CA ARG A 67 4.33 -7.73 -12.31
C ARG A 67 2.88 -7.59 -11.87
N LEU A 68 2.45 -8.52 -11.01
CA LEU A 68 1.21 -8.45 -10.25
C LEU A 68 1.56 -8.25 -8.78
N ARG A 69 0.94 -7.27 -8.11
CA ARG A 69 1.04 -7.06 -6.66
C ARG A 69 -0.33 -6.99 -6.00
N PHE A 70 -0.39 -7.37 -4.73
CA PHE A 70 -1.55 -7.23 -3.86
C PHE A 70 -1.12 -7.33 -2.40
N THR A 71 -1.90 -6.75 -1.49
CA THR A 71 -1.63 -6.67 -0.04
C THR A 71 -2.50 -7.60 0.80
N ASN A 72 -3.36 -8.42 0.18
CA ASN A 72 -4.28 -9.31 0.89
C ASN A 72 -3.86 -10.79 0.76
N TYR A 73 -3.77 -11.48 1.90
CA TYR A 73 -3.47 -12.91 2.04
C TYR A 73 -4.43 -13.83 1.26
N VAL A 74 -5.69 -13.42 1.05
CA VAL A 74 -6.69 -14.22 0.33
C VAL A 74 -6.20 -14.62 -1.06
N TYR A 75 -5.38 -13.80 -1.73
CA TYR A 75 -4.88 -14.10 -3.07
C TYR A 75 -3.73 -15.12 -3.12
N ARG A 76 -3.16 -15.50 -1.98
CA ARG A 76 -2.08 -16.50 -1.88
C ARG A 76 -2.53 -17.86 -2.40
N GLU A 77 -3.80 -18.22 -2.18
CA GLU A 77 -4.37 -19.52 -2.55
C GLU A 77 -4.72 -19.62 -4.05
N TYR A 78 -4.87 -18.49 -4.74
CA TYR A 78 -5.45 -18.48 -6.10
C TYR A 78 -4.42 -18.40 -7.23
N SER A 79 -3.12 -18.29 -6.92
CA SER A 79 -2.07 -18.26 -7.94
C SER A 79 -0.84 -19.03 -7.47
N SER A 80 -0.56 -20.15 -8.15
CA SER A 80 0.61 -21.00 -7.94
C SER A 80 1.94 -20.32 -8.30
N ALA A 81 1.89 -19.21 -9.04
CA ALA A 81 3.04 -18.39 -9.40
C ALA A 81 3.25 -17.21 -8.44
N THR A 82 2.48 -17.12 -7.35
CA THR A 82 2.61 -16.02 -6.38
C THR A 82 3.79 -16.26 -5.45
N LYS A 83 4.75 -15.35 -5.44
CA LYS A 83 5.74 -15.25 -4.38
C LYS A 83 5.26 -14.22 -3.36
N MET A 84 5.09 -14.62 -2.10
CA MET A 84 4.95 -13.65 -1.02
C MET A 84 6.28 -12.91 -0.92
N VAL A 85 6.24 -11.59 -1.13
CA VAL A 85 7.47 -10.78 -1.17
C VAL A 85 7.63 -9.99 0.13
N LEU A 86 6.55 -9.55 0.76
CA LEU A 86 6.57 -8.80 2.02
C LEU A 86 5.50 -9.33 2.97
N GLU A 87 5.87 -9.51 4.24
CA GLU A 87 4.96 -9.75 5.36
C GLU A 87 4.79 -8.43 6.13
N LEU A 88 3.56 -8.15 6.56
CA LEU A 88 3.19 -6.88 7.20
C LEU A 88 2.47 -7.18 8.50
N ASP A 89 2.99 -6.65 9.59
CA ASP A 89 2.26 -6.58 10.85
C ASP A 89 1.34 -5.37 10.86
N LYS A 90 0.10 -5.60 11.30
CA LYS A 90 -0.94 -4.58 11.38
C LYS A 90 -1.40 -4.43 12.81
N LEU A 91 -1.17 -3.27 13.40
CA LEU A 91 -1.77 -2.85 14.65
C LEU A 91 -2.88 -1.82 14.36
N GLY A 92 -4.08 -2.07 14.86
CA GLY A 92 -5.23 -1.19 14.68
C GLY A 92 -5.86 -0.86 16.02
N TYR A 93 -5.98 0.42 16.34
CA TYR A 93 -6.60 0.90 17.56
C TYR A 93 -7.70 1.89 17.21
N ARG A 94 -8.81 1.84 17.94
CA ARG A 94 -9.80 2.90 17.88
C ARG A 94 -9.38 4.00 18.86
N VAL A 95 -9.10 5.18 18.32
CA VAL A 95 -8.79 6.36 19.13
C VAL A 95 -10.11 7.00 19.56
N GLU A 96 -10.81 6.39 20.53
CA GLU A 96 -11.99 7.01 21.14
C GLU A 96 -11.57 7.89 22.32
N HIS A 97 -10.71 7.41 23.22
CA HIS A 97 -9.96 8.17 24.22
C HIS A 97 -8.88 7.23 24.79
N LEU A 98 -7.59 7.52 24.59
CA LEU A 98 -6.53 6.82 25.31
C LEU A 98 -6.19 7.63 26.57
N PRO A 99 -6.43 7.14 27.79
CA PRO A 99 -5.46 7.44 28.84
C PRO A 99 -4.15 6.81 28.36
N LEU A 100 -3.12 7.63 28.14
CA LEU A 100 -1.75 7.14 28.05
C LEU A 100 -1.54 6.27 29.29
N ASP A 101 -1.45 4.95 29.16
CA ASP A 101 -1.11 4.08 30.29
C ASP A 101 0.32 4.45 30.70
N PRO A 102 0.51 5.10 31.87
CA PRO A 102 1.83 5.53 32.31
C PRO A 102 2.76 4.35 32.62
N HIS A 103 2.23 3.12 32.66
CA HIS A 103 2.98 1.89 32.88
C HIS A 103 3.28 1.11 31.60
N MET A 104 2.89 1.60 30.42
CA MET A 104 3.34 0.99 29.17
C MET A 104 4.88 1.07 29.14
N PRO A 105 5.61 -0.07 29.14
CA PRO A 105 7.06 -0.09 29.21
C PRO A 105 7.64 0.29 27.85
N CYS A 106 7.50 1.57 27.48
CA CYS A 106 8.07 2.14 26.29
C CYS A 106 9.32 2.91 26.72
N SER A 107 10.49 2.30 26.53
CA SER A 107 11.77 3.01 26.66
C SER A 107 11.85 4.05 25.53
N MET A 108 11.24 5.22 25.73
CA MET A 108 11.27 6.31 24.77
C MET A 108 12.66 6.94 24.77
N LYS A 109 13.54 6.43 23.91
CA LYS A 109 14.60 7.29 23.37
C LYS A 109 13.92 8.23 22.39
N ASN A 110 13.68 9.47 22.81
CA ASN A 110 13.12 10.51 21.94
C ASN A 110 14.16 10.88 20.88
N SER A 111 14.19 10.12 19.78
CA SER A 111 14.71 10.66 18.52
C SER A 111 13.72 11.74 18.08
N GLU A 112 14.18 12.97 17.94
CA GLU A 112 13.34 14.10 17.56
C GLU A 112 12.79 13.84 16.15
N LEU A 113 11.48 13.65 16.03
CA LEU A 113 10.82 13.48 14.72
C LEU A 113 10.64 14.84 14.06
N VAL A 114 10.91 14.90 12.76
CA VAL A 114 10.75 16.11 11.95
C VAL A 114 9.83 15.82 10.77
N SER A 115 9.01 16.81 10.43
CA SER A 115 8.19 16.75 9.22
C SER A 115 9.06 16.85 7.97
N CYS A 116 8.81 15.98 7.01
CA CYS A 116 9.51 15.90 5.75
C CYS A 116 8.67 16.56 4.65
N THR A 117 9.27 17.45 3.86
CA THR A 117 8.57 18.10 2.73
C THR A 117 8.37 17.11 1.58
N LYS A 118 7.37 17.35 0.72
CA LYS A 118 7.17 16.55 -0.51
C LYS A 118 8.44 16.49 -1.37
N LYS A 119 9.17 17.61 -1.46
CA LYS A 119 10.45 17.72 -2.17
C LYS A 119 11.53 16.82 -1.56
N TYR A 120 11.67 16.85 -0.23
CA TYR A 120 12.61 15.96 0.47
C TYR A 120 12.25 14.49 0.25
N PHE A 121 10.97 14.15 0.33
CA PHE A 121 10.51 12.80 0.04
C PHE A 121 10.86 12.36 -1.39
N SER A 122 10.57 13.19 -2.39
CA SER A 122 10.85 12.84 -3.79
C SER A 122 12.35 12.77 -4.10
N GLU A 123 13.15 13.70 -3.62
CA GLU A 123 14.56 13.84 -4.03
C GLU A 123 15.50 12.98 -3.17
N VAL A 124 15.16 12.77 -1.89
CA VAL A 124 16.02 12.07 -0.92
C VAL A 124 15.46 10.69 -0.61
N ILE A 125 14.20 10.60 -0.16
CA ILE A 125 13.61 9.34 0.31
C ILE A 125 13.37 8.36 -0.85
N LEU A 126 12.90 8.84 -2.01
CA LEU A 126 12.73 7.99 -3.19
C LEU A 126 14.01 7.83 -4.02
N SER A 127 15.14 8.42 -3.58
CA SER A 127 16.42 8.23 -4.27
C SER A 127 16.84 6.76 -4.19
N ARG A 128 17.41 6.24 -5.30
CA ARG A 128 17.85 4.83 -5.37
C ARG A 128 18.82 4.44 -4.24
N ALA A 129 19.64 5.38 -3.79
CA ALA A 129 20.60 5.13 -2.70
C ALA A 129 19.91 4.86 -1.36
N PHE A 130 18.72 5.43 -1.16
CA PHE A 130 17.99 5.38 0.11
C PHE A 130 16.83 4.38 0.08
N SER A 131 16.07 4.38 -0.99
CA SER A 131 14.84 3.60 -1.11
C SER A 131 15.08 2.10 -0.92
N HIS A 132 16.20 1.57 -1.41
CA HIS A 132 16.57 0.16 -1.22
C HIS A 132 17.01 -0.20 0.20
N LYS A 133 17.48 0.76 0.99
CA LYS A 133 17.89 0.53 2.38
C LYS A 133 16.68 0.56 3.31
N LEU A 134 15.78 1.50 3.07
CA LEU A 134 14.64 1.75 3.94
C LEU A 134 13.40 0.92 3.57
N PHE A 135 13.09 0.81 2.28
CA PHE A 135 11.91 0.11 1.81
C PHE A 135 12.26 -1.31 1.40
N PRO A 136 11.75 -2.33 2.11
CA PRO A 136 11.89 -3.70 1.68
C PRO A 136 11.44 -3.85 0.22
N LEU A 137 12.33 -4.41 -0.60
CA LEU A 137 12.10 -4.64 -2.03
C LEU A 137 11.79 -3.38 -2.84
N ASN A 138 12.19 -2.21 -2.35
CA ASN A 138 11.88 -0.93 -2.95
C ASN A 138 10.36 -0.68 -3.05
N VAL A 139 9.56 -1.15 -2.09
CA VAL A 139 8.09 -1.00 -2.11
C VAL A 139 7.59 -0.10 -0.99
N VAL A 140 6.80 0.91 -1.36
CA VAL A 140 6.05 1.76 -0.43
C VAL A 140 4.58 1.37 -0.49
N ILE A 141 3.98 1.11 0.67
CA ILE A 141 2.56 0.84 0.84
C ILE A 141 1.84 2.08 1.33
N VAL A 142 0.90 2.54 0.50
CA VAL A 142 0.01 3.67 0.80
C VAL A 142 -1.43 3.21 0.63
N ASP A 143 -2.23 3.32 1.69
CA ASP A 143 -3.63 2.86 1.74
C ASP A 143 -3.85 1.50 1.07
N TRP A 144 -3.09 0.49 1.51
CA TRP A 144 -3.13 -0.88 0.98
C TRP A 144 -2.71 -1.03 -0.49
N CYS A 145 -2.14 0.00 -1.10
CA CYS A 145 -1.59 -0.04 -2.45
C CYS A 145 -0.05 -0.11 -2.41
N PRO A 146 0.57 -1.20 -2.91
CA PRO A 146 2.01 -1.36 -2.97
C PRO A 146 2.59 -0.74 -4.26
N PHE A 147 3.26 0.39 -4.12
CA PHE A 147 3.98 1.10 -5.18
C PHE A 147 5.46 0.76 -5.13
N GLU A 148 6.14 0.76 -6.27
CA GLU A 148 7.59 0.87 -6.23
C GLU A 148 8.00 2.27 -5.77
N ALA A 149 9.07 2.38 -4.98
CA ALA A 149 9.62 3.63 -4.50
C ALA A 149 10.34 4.35 -5.67
N LEU A 150 9.54 4.94 -6.55
CA LEU A 150 9.96 5.66 -7.75
C LEU A 150 9.38 7.06 -7.72
N CYS A 151 10.16 8.06 -8.14
CA CYS A 151 9.65 9.43 -8.28
C CYS A 151 8.49 9.52 -9.28
N SER A 152 8.44 8.65 -10.29
CA SER A 152 7.31 8.59 -11.24
C SER A 152 5.98 8.12 -10.61
N ASN A 153 6.02 7.58 -9.39
CA ASN A 153 4.82 7.24 -8.62
C ASN A 153 4.39 8.35 -7.64
N ILE A 154 5.10 9.49 -7.58
CA ILE A 154 4.88 10.54 -6.56
C ILE A 154 3.43 11.00 -6.49
N ASP A 155 2.77 11.17 -7.64
CA ASP A 155 1.38 11.63 -7.72
C ASP A 155 0.35 10.57 -7.28
N TYR A 156 0.75 9.29 -7.27
CA TYR A 156 -0.07 8.21 -6.72
C TYR A 156 0.20 7.99 -5.22
N ILE A 157 1.41 8.31 -4.79
CA ILE A 157 1.88 8.13 -3.42
C ILE A 157 1.45 9.29 -2.54
N LEU A 158 1.58 10.55 -2.97
CA LEU A 158 1.38 11.74 -2.15
C LEU A 158 0.06 12.48 -2.40
N GLN A 159 -0.56 12.93 -1.32
CA GLN A 159 -1.70 13.85 -1.25
C GLN A 159 -1.30 15.07 -0.39
N ASP A 160 -2.12 16.12 -0.38
CA ASP A 160 -1.80 17.37 0.31
C ASP A 160 -1.91 17.28 1.83
N ASP A 161 -2.75 16.38 2.33
CA ASP A 161 -3.02 16.13 3.74
C ASP A 161 -2.19 14.98 4.35
N ASP A 162 -1.24 14.43 3.58
CA ASP A 162 -0.32 13.42 4.08
C ASP A 162 0.65 14.01 5.11
N LEU A 163 0.91 13.23 6.16
CA LEU A 163 1.94 13.53 7.15
C LEU A 163 3.15 12.64 6.93
N LEU A 164 4.27 13.24 6.54
CA LEU A 164 5.53 12.55 6.32
C LEU A 164 6.49 12.89 7.46
N LEU A 165 6.99 11.88 8.18
CA LEU A 165 7.91 12.08 9.30
C LEU A 165 9.19 11.26 9.08
N THR A 166 10.32 11.85 9.47
CA THR A 166 11.60 11.15 9.60
C THR A 166 12.20 11.47 10.96
N GLU A 167 13.17 10.68 11.39
CA GLU A 167 14.05 11.13 12.47
C GLU A 167 14.90 12.33 12.02
N ARG A 168 15.20 13.23 12.98
CA ARG A 168 16.14 14.32 12.76
C ARG A 168 17.53 13.74 12.54
N CYS A 169 18.09 14.03 11.37
CA CYS A 169 19.46 13.66 10.99
C CYS A 169 20.30 14.90 10.78
N ASN A 170 21.62 14.77 10.93
CA ASN A 170 22.55 15.79 10.46
C ASN A 170 22.49 15.90 8.93
N GLU A 171 22.93 17.02 8.35
CA GLU A 171 22.84 17.30 6.90
C GLU A 171 23.50 16.23 6.00
N TYR A 172 24.41 15.44 6.57
CA TYR A 172 25.16 14.38 5.88
C TYR A 172 24.69 12.97 6.22
N GLU A 173 23.73 12.83 7.13
CA GLU A 173 23.23 11.54 7.61
C GLU A 173 21.87 11.23 6.99
N MET A 174 21.64 9.94 6.75
CA MET A 174 20.38 9.47 6.20
C MET A 174 19.46 8.99 7.32
N PRO A 175 18.15 9.27 7.23
CA PRO A 175 17.22 8.82 8.25
C PRO A 175 17.10 7.30 8.24
N ARG A 176 17.19 6.70 9.41
CA ARG A 176 17.03 5.26 9.64
C ARG A 176 15.57 4.83 9.67
N SER A 177 14.66 5.81 9.70
CA SER A 177 13.23 5.56 9.72
C SER A 177 12.45 6.62 8.94
N PHE A 178 11.29 6.20 8.42
CA PHE A 178 10.34 7.04 7.72
C PHE A 178 8.93 6.56 8.05
N SER A 179 8.07 7.52 8.36
CA SER A 179 6.66 7.27 8.63
C SER A 179 5.81 8.05 7.65
N PHE A 180 4.82 7.36 7.07
CA PHE A 180 3.83 7.91 6.17
C PHE A 180 2.46 7.82 6.82
N GLY A 181 1.83 8.96 7.08
CA GLY A 181 0.48 9.05 7.64
C GLY A 181 -0.51 9.62 6.63
N ARG A 182 -1.73 9.06 6.55
CA ARG A 182 -2.82 9.54 5.69
C ARG A 182 -4.19 9.35 6.34
N LEU A 183 -5.09 10.30 6.11
CA LEU A 183 -6.53 10.09 6.29
C LEU A 183 -7.09 9.26 5.14
N SER A 184 -7.53 8.05 5.44
CA SER A 184 -8.15 7.17 4.45
C SER A 184 -9.67 7.10 4.67
N PRO A 185 -10.48 7.65 3.73
CA PRO A 185 -11.93 7.53 3.80
C PRO A 185 -12.36 6.10 3.49
N LYS A 186 -13.06 5.46 4.42
CA LYS A 186 -13.76 4.19 4.23
C LYS A 186 -15.26 4.45 4.13
N ALA A 187 -16.02 3.45 3.69
CA ALA A 187 -17.45 3.60 3.43
C ALA A 187 -18.29 4.13 4.62
N LYS A 188 -17.83 3.94 5.86
CA LYS A 188 -18.56 4.34 7.08
C LYS A 188 -17.72 5.15 8.07
N VAL A 189 -16.40 5.19 7.90
CA VAL A 189 -15.46 5.75 8.87
C VAL A 189 -14.28 6.35 8.13
N THR A 190 -13.59 7.30 8.75
CA THR A 190 -12.28 7.76 8.30
C THR A 190 -11.23 7.16 9.22
N GLU A 191 -10.22 6.50 8.64
CA GLU A 191 -9.12 5.89 9.37
C GLU A 191 -7.87 6.73 9.17
N TRP A 192 -7.13 7.02 10.24
CA TRP A 192 -5.76 7.49 10.13
C TRP A 192 -4.85 6.27 9.97
N ILE A 193 -4.25 6.10 8.80
CA ILE A 193 -3.36 4.98 8.50
C ILE A 193 -1.93 5.48 8.53
N VAL A 194 -1.07 4.78 9.28
CA VAL A 194 0.37 5.05 9.34
C VAL A 194 1.14 3.82 8.88
N SER A 195 2.02 3.99 7.90
CA SER A 195 3.03 3.02 7.49
C SER A 195 4.37 3.47 8.05
N VAL A 196 5.05 2.62 8.83
CA VAL A 196 6.37 2.91 9.40
C VAL A 196 7.39 1.98 8.76
N TYR A 197 8.49 2.56 8.29
CA TYR A 197 9.64 1.86 7.73
C TYR A 197 10.87 2.18 8.58
N THR A 198 11.68 1.17 8.86
CA THR A 198 12.86 1.32 9.70
C THR A 198 13.92 0.29 9.33
N ASP A 199 15.19 0.66 9.48
CA ASP A 199 16.32 -0.26 9.39
C ASP A 199 16.63 -1.00 10.70
N ASP A 200 15.86 -0.76 11.79
CA ASP A 200 16.09 -1.38 13.08
C ASP A 200 15.64 -2.86 13.07
N PRO A 201 16.56 -3.83 13.16
CA PRO A 201 16.23 -5.24 13.07
C PRO A 201 15.43 -5.77 14.26
N ARG A 202 15.28 -4.99 15.34
CA ARG A 202 14.54 -5.41 16.56
C ARG A 202 13.03 -5.28 16.44
N LEU A 203 12.55 -4.62 15.38
CA LEU A 203 11.12 -4.41 15.10
C LEU A 203 10.57 -5.41 14.08
N PHE A 204 11.35 -6.43 13.71
CA PHE A 204 11.01 -7.50 12.77
C PHE A 204 11.26 -8.89 13.36
#